data_AF-A0A838SUF8-F1
#
_entry.id   AF-A0A838SUF8-F1
#
_cell.length_a   1.000
_cell.length_b   1.000
_cell.length_c   1.000
_cell.angle_alpha   90.00
_cell.angle_beta   90.00
_cell.angle_gamma   90.00
#
_symmetry.space_group_name_H-M   'P 1'
#
loop_
_entity.id
_entity.type
_entity.pdbx_description
1 polymer ?
#
loop_
_entity_poly.entity_id
_entity_poly.type
_entity_poly.pdbx_seq_one_letter_code
_entity_poly.pdbx_strand_id
1 'polypeptide(L)'
;MTSSVVDRHVQGAPAVPGVSEADPAGLRLSFSRVDTYRSCPLKFRFAYIDELPSQPGPHLSWGSSIHAALEAWWDQKLPQPPPVSSLLQALYDHWDDEGFAGMDRDEKITWYRHAQDVLRRHHAHYAPAYVPAVATEQWFELDLGDDVTVVGSIDHVQRTPSGGLGIVDWKTNRKAKTRQQVSSSLQLAIYTLAAAQLWGTEPDWVALDFVVPGLRVQVDRSDIDTGQALVEIREVAEAIRAERFDPTPTALCPWCDWRAACPVFQGEGPDVTGVAVVELQRLRRRSERDQARIAQLEQLVRDRLGEDATVEIA
;
A
#
# COMPACT_ATOMS: atom_id res chain seq x y z
N MET A 1 28.77 -18.64 61.75
CA MET A 1 29.07 -19.89 61.01
C MET A 1 27.70 -20.48 60.69
N THR A 2 27.17 -20.61 59.48
CA THR A 2 27.63 -20.72 58.07
C THR A 2 26.35 -20.51 57.22
N SER A 3 26.28 -19.52 56.33
CA SER A 3 26.43 -19.63 54.86
C SER A 3 25.55 -20.67 54.13
N SER A 4 24.96 -20.22 53.00
CA SER A 4 24.66 -20.98 51.75
C SER A 4 23.29 -21.67 51.64
N VAL A 5 22.51 -21.67 50.54
CA VAL A 5 22.53 -21.07 49.19
C VAL A 5 21.10 -21.22 48.59
N VAL A 6 20.77 -20.37 47.63
CA VAL A 6 19.53 -20.27 46.82
C VAL A 6 19.52 -21.25 45.63
N ASP A 7 18.33 -21.73 45.23
CA ASP A 7 17.83 -22.08 43.86
C ASP A 7 16.90 -23.32 43.94
N ARG A 8 15.82 -23.50 43.18
CA ARG A 8 15.12 -22.76 42.13
C ARG A 8 13.77 -23.46 41.99
N HIS A 9 12.65 -22.78 42.20
CA HIS A 9 11.36 -23.23 41.67
C HIS A 9 11.06 -22.39 40.44
N VAL A 10 11.20 -22.99 39.26
CA VAL A 10 10.66 -22.44 38.02
C VAL A 10 9.16 -22.62 38.07
N GLN A 11 8.45 -21.60 38.55
CA GLN A 11 7.01 -21.49 38.36
C GLN A 11 6.75 -20.80 37.02
N GLY A 12 5.94 -21.45 36.19
CA GLY A 12 5.59 -21.01 34.85
C GLY A 12 5.03 -19.59 34.83
N ALA A 13 5.41 -18.86 33.78
CA ALA A 13 4.87 -17.54 33.51
C ALA A 13 3.34 -17.60 33.40
N PRO A 14 2.61 -16.67 34.03
CA PRO A 14 1.17 -16.59 33.86
C PRO A 14 0.83 -16.24 32.41
N ALA A 15 -0.12 -16.97 31.82
CA ALA A 15 -0.76 -16.57 30.58
C ALA A 15 -1.46 -15.23 30.80
N VAL A 16 -1.21 -14.26 29.92
CA VAL A 16 -1.87 -12.95 29.95
C VAL A 16 -3.25 -13.09 29.29
N PRO A 17 -4.36 -12.84 29.99
CA PRO A 17 -5.69 -12.75 29.41
C PRO A 17 -5.94 -11.34 28.86
N GLY A 18 -6.49 -11.24 27.64
CA GLY A 18 -7.02 -9.97 27.11
C GLY A 18 -7.04 -9.90 25.59
N VAL A 19 -7.95 -10.64 24.96
CA VAL A 19 -8.35 -10.40 23.56
C VAL A 19 -9.67 -9.63 23.58
N SER A 20 -9.80 -8.69 22.64
CA SER A 20 -11.01 -8.03 22.17
C SER A 20 -11.54 -6.83 22.97
N GLU A 21 -11.20 -5.64 22.48
CA GLU A 21 -12.22 -4.74 21.92
C GLU A 21 -11.61 -4.04 20.70
N ALA A 22 -12.31 -4.12 19.57
CA ALA A 22 -11.88 -3.61 18.28
C ALA A 22 -11.65 -2.09 18.35
N ASP A 23 -10.60 -1.63 17.67
CA ASP A 23 -10.30 -0.22 17.44
C ASP A 23 -11.53 0.45 16.81
N PRO A 24 -12.09 1.54 17.37
CA PRO A 24 -13.30 2.20 16.84
C PRO A 24 -13.08 2.86 15.46
N ALA A 25 -11.85 2.88 14.95
CA ALA A 25 -11.56 3.16 13.55
C ALA A 25 -11.35 1.83 12.81
N GLY A 26 -12.29 1.46 11.92
CA GLY A 26 -12.18 0.26 11.11
C GLY A 26 -10.83 0.12 10.38
N LEU A 27 -10.45 -1.12 10.08
CA LEU A 27 -9.20 -1.46 9.42
C LEU A 27 -9.20 -0.98 7.97
N ARG A 28 -8.40 0.06 7.68
CA ARG A 28 -8.21 0.58 6.32
C ARG A 28 -7.02 -0.12 5.64
N LEU A 29 -7.28 -0.87 4.58
CA LEU A 29 -6.28 -1.59 3.80
C LEU A 29 -6.13 -0.97 2.41
N SER A 30 -4.94 -1.06 1.83
CA SER A 30 -4.71 -0.80 0.41
C SER A 30 -4.16 -2.07 -0.23
N PHE A 31 -4.13 -2.14 -1.58
CA PHE A 31 -3.47 -3.25 -2.26
C PHE A 31 -2.02 -3.45 -1.76
N SER A 32 -1.23 -2.37 -1.65
CA SER A 32 0.16 -2.44 -1.20
C SER A 32 0.29 -2.93 0.25
N ARG A 33 -0.64 -2.54 1.13
CA ARG A 33 -0.70 -3.05 2.51
C ARG A 33 -0.99 -4.57 2.53
N VAL A 34 -1.97 -5.02 1.76
CA VAL A 34 -2.32 -6.45 1.68
C VAL A 34 -1.18 -7.26 1.07
N ASP A 35 -0.59 -6.80 -0.02
CA ASP A 35 0.54 -7.45 -0.70
C ASP A 35 1.77 -7.52 0.22
N THR A 36 2.07 -6.45 0.97
CA THR A 36 3.15 -6.44 1.95
C THR A 36 2.92 -7.48 3.04
N TYR A 37 1.71 -7.55 3.62
CA TYR A 37 1.36 -8.54 4.63
C TYR A 37 1.52 -9.97 4.10
N ARG A 38 0.99 -10.25 2.90
CA ARG A 38 1.13 -11.58 2.25
C ARG A 38 2.59 -11.93 1.99
N SER A 39 3.41 -10.95 1.64
CA SER A 39 4.85 -11.18 1.39
C SER A 39 5.59 -11.52 2.68
N CYS A 40 5.30 -10.83 3.78
CA CYS A 40 5.85 -11.08 5.11
C CYS A 40 5.06 -10.25 6.15
N PRO A 41 4.31 -10.90 7.07
CA PRO A 41 3.54 -10.19 8.11
C PRO A 41 4.41 -9.31 9.01
N LEU A 42 5.63 -9.75 9.34
CA LEU A 42 6.57 -8.92 10.11
C LEU A 42 6.98 -7.64 9.35
N LYS A 43 7.18 -7.74 8.02
CA LYS A 43 7.48 -6.58 7.16
C LYS A 43 6.33 -5.58 7.20
N PHE A 44 5.09 -6.06 7.15
CA PHE A 44 3.89 -5.22 7.27
C PHE A 44 3.86 -4.49 8.60
N ARG A 45 4.11 -5.19 9.71
CA ARG A 45 4.18 -4.58 11.04
C ARG A 45 5.23 -3.48 11.08
N PHE A 46 6.46 -3.76 10.65
CA PHE A 46 7.54 -2.77 10.63
C PHE A 46 7.20 -1.53 9.81
N ALA A 47 6.60 -1.73 8.62
CA ALA A 47 6.28 -0.64 7.71
C ALA A 47 5.10 0.23 8.17
N TYR A 48 4.02 -0.40 8.66
CA TYR A 48 2.72 0.25 8.78
C TYR A 48 2.14 0.31 10.20
N ILE A 49 2.75 -0.37 11.17
CA ILE A 49 2.34 -0.34 12.58
C ILE A 49 3.44 0.34 13.40
N ASP A 50 4.67 -0.15 13.26
CA ASP A 50 5.82 0.37 13.99
C ASP A 50 6.40 1.63 13.31
N GLU A 51 6.06 1.84 12.03
CA GLU A 51 6.48 2.97 11.18
C GLU A 51 8.00 3.16 11.19
N LEU A 52 8.73 2.04 11.14
CA LEU A 52 10.18 2.07 11.09
C LEU A 52 10.64 2.72 9.78
N PRO A 53 11.65 3.61 9.82
CA PRO A 53 12.09 4.32 8.63
C PRO A 53 12.55 3.36 7.54
N SER A 54 12.10 3.59 6.32
CA SER A 54 12.63 2.98 5.10
C SER A 54 13.35 4.05 4.28
N GLN A 55 14.49 3.71 3.67
CA GLN A 55 15.10 4.62 2.70
C GLN A 55 14.45 4.44 1.34
N PRO A 56 13.89 5.51 0.71
CA PRO A 56 13.40 5.39 -0.66
C PRO A 56 14.59 5.03 -1.56
N GLY A 57 14.54 3.85 -2.16
CA GLY A 57 15.56 3.43 -3.11
C GLY A 57 15.41 4.16 -4.45
N PRO A 58 16.48 4.26 -5.25
CA PRO A 58 16.46 4.92 -6.57
C PRO A 58 15.32 4.44 -7.48
N HIS A 59 15.00 3.15 -7.43
CA HIS A 59 13.93 2.56 -8.23
C HIS A 59 12.53 3.05 -7.84
N LEU A 60 12.29 3.37 -6.57
CA LEU A 60 11.00 3.85 -6.09
C LEU A 60 10.78 5.29 -6.57
N SER A 61 11.72 6.19 -6.29
CA SER A 61 11.66 7.58 -6.76
C SER A 61 11.58 7.67 -8.29
N TRP A 62 12.36 6.85 -9.00
CA TRP A 62 12.27 6.74 -10.46
C TRP A 62 10.89 6.30 -10.95
N GLY A 63 10.30 5.31 -10.28
CA GLY A 63 8.99 4.79 -10.61
C GLY A 63 7.88 5.81 -10.36
N SER A 64 7.87 6.44 -9.18
CA SER A 64 6.91 7.48 -8.80
C SER A 64 6.97 8.68 -9.75
N SER A 65 8.17 9.12 -10.14
CA SER A 65 8.34 10.21 -11.11
C SER A 65 7.72 9.88 -12.48
N ILE A 66 7.78 8.62 -12.90
CA ILE A 66 7.14 8.18 -14.15
C ILE A 66 5.62 8.13 -14.03
N HIS A 67 5.08 7.62 -12.92
CA HIS A 67 3.63 7.61 -12.69
C HIS A 67 3.08 9.04 -12.70
N ALA A 68 3.70 9.96 -11.96
CA ALA A 68 3.27 11.36 -11.91
C ALA A 68 3.34 12.03 -13.30
N ALA A 69 4.38 11.74 -14.10
CA ALA A 69 4.47 12.26 -15.46
C ALA A 69 3.36 11.71 -16.36
N LEU A 70 3.06 10.41 -16.27
CA LEU A 70 1.99 9.77 -17.03
C LEU A 70 0.62 10.31 -16.61
N GLU A 71 0.35 10.40 -15.31
CA GLU A 71 -0.87 11.00 -14.75
C GLU A 71 -1.08 12.41 -15.32
N ALA A 72 -0.11 13.31 -15.14
CA ALA A 72 -0.21 14.69 -15.61
C ALA A 72 -0.39 14.80 -17.13
N TRP A 73 0.11 13.84 -17.91
CA TRP A 73 -0.11 13.80 -19.36
C TRP A 73 -1.52 13.32 -19.72
N TRP A 74 -2.00 12.25 -19.09
CA TRP A 74 -3.31 11.67 -19.36
C TRP A 74 -4.47 12.51 -18.79
N ASP A 75 -4.28 13.22 -17.66
CA ASP A 75 -5.30 14.05 -17.02
C ASP A 75 -5.65 15.32 -17.82
N GLN A 76 -4.82 15.70 -18.79
CA GLN A 76 -5.16 16.80 -19.71
C GLN A 76 -6.45 16.53 -20.50
N LYS A 77 -6.82 15.25 -20.70
CA LYS A 77 -8.08 14.78 -21.31
C LYS A 77 -8.44 15.51 -22.62
N LEU A 78 -7.42 15.86 -23.41
CA LEU A 78 -7.60 16.59 -24.66
C LEU A 78 -8.21 15.69 -25.74
N PRO A 79 -8.90 16.23 -26.75
CA PRO A 79 -9.44 15.43 -27.85
C PRO A 79 -8.36 14.77 -28.73
N GLN A 80 -7.11 15.23 -28.64
CA GLN A 80 -5.95 14.76 -29.38
C GLN A 80 -4.80 14.52 -28.39
N PRO A 81 -3.89 13.57 -28.65
CA PRO A 81 -2.80 13.27 -27.74
C PRO A 81 -1.93 14.52 -27.51
N PRO A 82 -1.68 14.92 -26.25
CA PRO A 82 -0.72 15.98 -25.97
C PRO A 82 0.67 15.62 -26.52
N PRO A 83 1.50 16.60 -26.92
CA PRO A 83 2.80 16.32 -27.51
C PRO A 83 3.76 15.69 -26.49
N VAL A 84 4.75 14.92 -26.96
CA VAL A 84 5.76 14.27 -26.09
C VAL A 84 6.51 15.28 -25.21
N SER A 85 6.68 16.52 -25.67
CA SER A 85 7.29 17.59 -24.89
C SER A 85 6.54 17.88 -23.59
N SER A 86 5.21 17.79 -23.58
CA SER A 86 4.41 17.98 -22.36
C SER A 86 4.62 16.83 -21.36
N LEU A 87 4.76 15.60 -21.83
CA LEU A 87 5.08 14.44 -20.97
C LEU A 87 6.47 14.56 -20.35
N LEU A 88 7.44 15.04 -21.12
CA LEU A 88 8.81 15.28 -20.62
C LEU A 88 8.88 16.48 -19.66
N GLN A 89 8.03 17.49 -19.86
CA GLN A 89 7.88 18.60 -18.91
C GLN A 89 7.30 18.11 -17.59
N ALA A 90 6.24 17.29 -17.63
CA ALA A 90 5.68 16.69 -16.43
C ALA A 90 6.71 15.83 -15.67
N LEU A 91 7.55 15.06 -16.37
CA LEU A 91 8.65 14.34 -15.72
C LEU A 91 9.62 15.28 -15.01
N TYR A 92 9.95 16.44 -15.59
CA TYR A 92 10.82 17.42 -14.97
C TYR A 92 10.18 18.01 -13.70
N ASP A 93 8.90 18.38 -13.79
CA ASP A 93 8.16 19.03 -12.71
C ASP A 93 7.94 18.09 -11.50
N HIS A 94 7.83 16.78 -11.77
CA HIS A 94 7.54 15.75 -10.77
C HIS A 94 8.74 14.82 -10.48
N TRP A 95 9.96 15.19 -10.87
CA TRP A 95 11.14 14.37 -10.60
C TRP A 95 11.45 14.33 -9.10
N ASP A 96 11.33 13.14 -8.51
CA ASP A 96 11.72 12.87 -7.12
C ASP A 96 13.22 12.58 -7.03
N ASP A 97 13.98 13.52 -6.46
CA ASP A 97 15.44 13.37 -6.28
C ASP A 97 15.84 12.63 -4.99
N GLU A 98 14.90 12.34 -4.07
CA GLU A 98 15.20 11.78 -2.75
C GLU A 98 15.89 10.42 -2.84
N GLY A 99 15.39 9.54 -3.70
CA GLY A 99 15.96 8.20 -3.90
C GLY A 99 17.36 8.19 -4.53
N PHE A 100 17.87 9.35 -4.97
CA PHE A 100 19.20 9.49 -5.57
C PHE A 100 20.18 10.27 -4.68
N ALA A 101 19.83 10.58 -3.43
CA ALA A 101 20.63 11.46 -2.56
C ALA A 101 22.11 11.04 -2.41
N GLY A 102 22.42 9.74 -2.49
CA GLY A 102 23.78 9.21 -2.39
C GLY A 102 24.55 9.06 -3.71
N MET A 103 23.96 9.46 -4.85
CA MET A 103 24.55 9.29 -6.18
C MET A 103 25.23 10.56 -6.67
N ASP A 104 26.24 10.38 -7.52
CA ASP A 104 26.85 11.52 -8.22
C ASP A 104 25.94 12.09 -9.32
N ARG A 105 26.34 13.23 -9.88
CA ARG A 105 25.54 13.92 -10.90
C ARG A 105 25.38 13.11 -12.18
N ASP A 106 26.39 12.36 -12.60
CA ASP A 106 26.36 11.62 -13.86
C ASP A 106 25.47 10.36 -13.74
N GLU A 107 25.47 9.73 -12.57
CA GLU A 107 24.54 8.66 -12.21
C GLU A 107 23.10 9.16 -12.21
N LYS A 108 22.81 10.29 -11.54
CA LYS A 108 21.48 10.93 -11.55
C LYS A 108 21.01 11.24 -12.97
N ILE A 109 21.88 11.80 -13.80
CA ILE A 109 21.59 12.10 -15.21
C ILE A 109 21.26 10.82 -15.99
N THR A 110 21.93 9.71 -15.69
CA THR A 110 21.65 8.40 -16.32
C THR A 110 20.24 7.92 -16.00
N TRP A 111 19.83 7.99 -14.74
CA TRP A 111 18.45 7.65 -14.33
C TRP A 111 17.41 8.53 -15.00
N TYR A 112 17.63 9.84 -15.02
CA TYR A 112 16.73 10.79 -15.64
C TYR A 112 16.60 10.56 -17.15
N ARG A 113 17.71 10.38 -17.87
CA ARG A 113 17.70 10.04 -19.31
C ARG A 113 16.95 8.75 -19.59
N HIS A 114 17.13 7.73 -18.74
CA HIS A 114 16.40 6.48 -18.86
C HIS A 114 14.87 6.68 -18.69
N ALA A 115 14.43 7.52 -17.74
CA ALA A 115 13.02 7.87 -17.60
C ALA A 115 12.48 8.57 -18.86
N GLN A 116 13.24 9.55 -19.39
CA GLN A 116 12.84 10.23 -20.61
C GLN A 116 12.71 9.27 -21.80
N ASP A 117 13.63 8.32 -21.97
CA ASP A 117 13.58 7.34 -23.06
C ASP A 117 12.38 6.39 -22.94
N VAL A 118 12.05 5.98 -21.72
CA VAL A 118 10.87 5.17 -21.43
C VAL A 118 9.59 5.93 -21.77
N LEU A 119 9.47 7.20 -21.34
CA LEU A 119 8.30 8.03 -21.63
C LEU A 119 8.15 8.38 -23.11
N ARG A 120 9.26 8.61 -23.84
CA ARG A 120 9.23 8.79 -25.30
C ARG A 120 8.67 7.56 -26.01
N ARG A 121 9.09 6.35 -25.60
CA ARG A 121 8.56 5.10 -26.16
C ARG A 121 7.08 4.92 -25.83
N HIS A 122 6.68 5.21 -24.59
CA HIS A 122 5.27 5.17 -24.18
C HIS A 122 4.42 6.10 -25.06
N HIS A 123 4.83 7.37 -25.21
CA HIS A 123 4.13 8.34 -26.05
C HIS A 123 4.02 7.85 -27.51
N ALA A 124 5.13 7.41 -28.10
CA ALA A 124 5.14 6.92 -29.48
C ALA A 124 4.22 5.70 -29.70
N HIS A 125 4.05 4.86 -28.68
CA HIS A 125 3.16 3.70 -28.74
C HIS A 125 1.68 4.06 -28.63
N TYR A 126 1.32 4.95 -27.71
CA TYR A 126 -0.10 5.22 -27.38
C TYR A 126 -0.70 6.44 -28.07
N ALA A 127 0.11 7.42 -28.51
CA ALA A 127 -0.40 8.61 -29.21
C ALA A 127 -1.19 8.27 -30.51
N PRO A 128 -0.79 7.29 -31.35
CA PRO A 128 -1.52 6.97 -32.58
C PRO A 128 -2.94 6.41 -32.35
N ALA A 129 -3.17 5.75 -31.21
CA ALA A 129 -4.45 5.17 -30.81
C ALA A 129 -4.97 5.79 -29.51
N TYR A 130 -4.70 7.09 -29.34
CA TYR A 130 -5.01 7.81 -28.10
C TYR A 130 -6.52 7.84 -27.83
N VAL A 131 -6.88 7.51 -26.59
CA VAL A 131 -8.24 7.63 -26.07
C VAL A 131 -8.17 8.53 -24.83
N PRO A 132 -8.88 9.67 -24.80
CA PRO A 132 -8.88 10.54 -23.63
C PRO A 132 -9.26 9.76 -22.36
N ALA A 133 -8.55 10.03 -21.26
CA ALA A 133 -8.85 9.41 -19.99
C ALA A 133 -10.24 9.84 -19.50
N VAL A 134 -10.98 8.90 -18.92
CA VAL A 134 -12.15 9.20 -18.07
C VAL A 134 -11.65 9.78 -16.76
N ALA A 135 -10.65 9.14 -16.16
CA ALA A 135 -10.02 9.56 -14.93
C ALA A 135 -8.58 9.02 -14.87
N THR A 136 -7.74 9.70 -14.09
CA THR A 136 -6.38 9.31 -13.75
C THR A 136 -6.20 9.52 -12.25
N GLU A 137 -5.39 8.68 -11.61
CA GLU A 137 -5.24 8.64 -10.15
C GLU A 137 -6.60 8.76 -9.41
N GLN A 138 -7.58 7.99 -9.88
CA GLN A 138 -8.93 8.04 -9.33
C GLN A 138 -8.97 7.37 -7.97
N TRP A 139 -9.05 8.18 -6.91
CA TRP A 139 -9.24 7.71 -5.54
C TRP A 139 -10.56 6.94 -5.37
N PHE A 140 -10.52 5.91 -4.54
CA PHE A 140 -11.70 5.16 -4.12
C PHE A 140 -11.59 4.66 -2.67
N GLU A 141 -12.76 4.41 -2.07
CA GLU A 141 -12.90 3.68 -0.82
C GLU A 141 -14.00 2.63 -0.98
N LEU A 142 -13.66 1.37 -0.78
CA LEU A 142 -14.57 0.23 -0.83
C LEU A 142 -14.82 -0.25 0.59
N ASP A 143 -16.04 -0.06 1.08
CA ASP A 143 -16.46 -0.66 2.35
C ASP A 143 -16.79 -2.15 2.12
N LEU A 144 -16.06 -3.04 2.80
CA LEU A 144 -16.23 -4.48 2.69
C LEU A 144 -17.09 -5.07 3.83
N GLY A 145 -17.59 -4.23 4.73
CA GLY A 145 -18.24 -4.63 5.97
C GLY A 145 -17.23 -5.10 7.02
N ASP A 146 -17.73 -5.52 8.19
CA ASP A 146 -16.94 -5.99 9.33
C ASP A 146 -15.80 -5.02 9.72
N ASP A 147 -16.05 -3.72 9.64
CA ASP A 147 -15.08 -2.65 9.86
C ASP A 147 -13.83 -2.75 8.98
N VAL A 148 -13.93 -3.26 7.75
CA VAL A 148 -12.83 -3.32 6.77
C VAL A 148 -13.12 -2.41 5.60
N THR A 149 -12.24 -1.45 5.34
CA THR A 149 -12.31 -0.58 4.16
C THR A 149 -11.07 -0.77 3.31
N VAL A 150 -11.25 -0.96 2.00
CA VAL A 150 -10.14 -0.98 1.04
C VAL A 150 -10.06 0.35 0.32
N VAL A 151 -8.90 0.99 0.36
CA VAL A 151 -8.64 2.28 -0.27
C VAL A 151 -7.54 2.15 -1.32
N GLY A 152 -7.58 3.03 -2.31
CA GLY A 152 -6.57 3.07 -3.35
C GLY A 152 -6.86 4.12 -4.40
N SER A 153 -6.03 4.10 -5.43
CA SER A 153 -6.12 4.99 -6.57
C SER A 153 -5.99 4.16 -7.84
N ILE A 154 -6.84 4.41 -8.84
CA ILE A 154 -6.73 3.77 -10.15
C ILE A 154 -5.93 4.68 -11.07
N ASP A 155 -4.75 4.23 -11.52
CA ASP A 155 -3.80 5.04 -12.30
C ASP A 155 -4.45 5.66 -13.55
N HIS A 156 -5.16 4.85 -14.36
CA HIS A 156 -5.78 5.32 -15.60
C HIS A 156 -7.05 4.54 -15.96
N VAL A 157 -8.11 5.30 -16.26
CA VAL A 157 -9.40 4.79 -16.72
C VAL A 157 -9.72 5.41 -18.06
N GLN A 158 -10.15 4.59 -19.02
CA GLN A 158 -10.54 5.06 -20.36
C GLN A 158 -11.86 4.45 -20.82
N ARG A 159 -12.48 5.09 -21.81
CA ARG A 159 -13.63 4.48 -22.51
C ARG A 159 -13.17 3.38 -23.45
N THR A 160 -13.98 2.34 -23.56
CA THR A 160 -13.84 1.31 -24.59
C THR A 160 -14.68 1.66 -25.83
N PRO A 161 -14.44 1.01 -26.98
CA PRO A 161 -15.25 1.22 -28.18
C PRO A 161 -16.75 0.91 -27.99
N SER A 162 -17.11 0.02 -27.06
CA SER A 162 -18.49 -0.29 -26.66
C SER A 162 -19.13 0.80 -25.78
N GLY A 163 -18.37 1.79 -25.32
CA GLY A 163 -18.80 2.80 -24.35
C GLY A 163 -18.61 2.41 -22.88
N GLY A 164 -18.14 1.18 -22.63
CA GLY A 164 -17.75 0.68 -21.31
C GLY A 164 -16.45 1.31 -20.80
N LEU A 165 -15.83 0.65 -19.81
CA LEU A 165 -14.61 1.12 -19.16
C LEU A 165 -13.46 0.14 -19.36
N GLY A 166 -12.26 0.67 -19.55
CA GLY A 166 -11.01 -0.06 -19.49
C GLY A 166 -10.12 0.54 -18.42
N ILE A 167 -9.50 -0.31 -17.60
CA ILE A 167 -8.61 0.12 -16.51
C ILE A 167 -7.18 -0.30 -16.83
N VAL A 168 -6.25 0.63 -16.63
CA VAL A 168 -4.81 0.40 -16.77
C VAL A 168 -4.14 0.76 -15.46
N ASP A 169 -3.28 -0.13 -14.99
CA ASP A 169 -2.32 0.12 -13.92
C ASP A 169 -0.91 0.11 -14.52
N TRP A 170 -0.15 1.18 -14.31
CA TRP A 170 1.20 1.31 -14.84
C TRP A 170 2.18 0.56 -13.94
N LYS A 171 3.13 -0.12 -14.57
CA LYS A 171 4.20 -0.83 -13.87
C LYS A 171 5.55 -0.51 -14.48
N THR A 172 6.50 -0.14 -13.63
CA THR A 172 7.85 0.28 -14.03
C THR A 172 8.89 -0.85 -13.93
N ASN A 173 8.47 -2.07 -13.59
CA ASN A 173 9.35 -3.22 -13.55
C ASN A 173 9.69 -3.73 -14.97
N ARG A 174 10.91 -4.23 -15.14
CA ARG A 174 11.41 -4.72 -16.45
C ARG A 174 10.72 -5.99 -16.95
N LYS A 175 10.35 -6.88 -16.03
CA LYS A 175 9.77 -8.19 -16.35
C LYS A 175 8.24 -8.08 -16.37
N ALA A 176 7.66 -8.22 -17.55
CA ALA A 176 6.22 -8.33 -17.70
C ALA A 176 5.67 -9.60 -17.05
N LYS A 177 4.47 -9.49 -16.48
CA LYS A 177 3.68 -10.64 -15.99
C LYS A 177 3.01 -11.33 -17.17
N THR A 178 2.81 -12.64 -17.07
CA THR A 178 2.01 -13.39 -18.06
C THR A 178 0.53 -13.05 -17.94
N ARG A 179 -0.27 -13.37 -18.97
CA ARG A 179 -1.73 -13.19 -18.93
C ARG A 179 -2.37 -13.86 -17.70
N GLN A 180 -1.93 -15.06 -17.34
CA GLN A 180 -2.39 -15.79 -16.15
C GLN A 180 -2.05 -15.07 -14.84
N GLN A 181 -0.87 -14.47 -14.76
CA GLN A 181 -0.47 -13.69 -13.59
C GLN A 181 -1.22 -12.36 -13.49
N VAL A 182 -1.63 -11.77 -14.63
CA VAL A 182 -2.47 -10.57 -14.68
C VAL A 182 -3.91 -10.89 -14.30
N SER A 183 -4.48 -12.00 -14.79
CA SER A 183 -5.83 -12.43 -14.43
C SER A 183 -5.98 -12.75 -12.94
N SER A 184 -4.89 -13.19 -12.31
CA SER A 184 -4.83 -13.47 -10.87
C SER A 184 -4.40 -12.25 -10.02
N SER A 185 -4.40 -11.05 -10.60
CA SER A 185 -3.93 -9.84 -9.91
C SER A 185 -4.97 -9.31 -8.92
N LEU A 186 -4.66 -9.41 -7.62
CA LEU A 186 -5.48 -8.84 -6.55
C LEU A 186 -5.75 -7.34 -6.76
N GLN A 187 -4.74 -6.58 -7.20
CA GLN A 187 -4.88 -5.14 -7.45
C GLN A 187 -5.94 -4.85 -8.52
N LEU A 188 -5.94 -5.60 -9.62
CA LEU A 188 -6.90 -5.39 -10.71
C LEU A 188 -8.31 -5.87 -10.34
N ALA A 189 -8.41 -6.89 -9.49
CA ALA A 189 -9.69 -7.30 -8.91
C ALA A 189 -10.27 -6.21 -7.99
N ILE A 190 -9.43 -5.57 -7.16
CA ILE A 190 -9.85 -4.41 -6.36
C ILE A 190 -10.31 -3.26 -7.26
N TYR A 191 -9.56 -2.94 -8.31
CA TYR A 191 -9.95 -1.86 -9.24
C TYR A 191 -11.24 -2.16 -10.00
N THR A 192 -11.48 -3.44 -10.31
CA THR A 192 -12.75 -3.91 -10.90
C THR A 192 -13.93 -3.63 -9.97
N LEU A 193 -13.80 -3.96 -8.68
CA LEU A 193 -14.80 -3.66 -7.66
C LEU A 193 -14.98 -2.15 -7.45
N ALA A 194 -13.89 -1.39 -7.39
CA ALA A 194 -13.90 0.06 -7.26
C ALA A 194 -14.65 0.71 -8.43
N ALA A 195 -14.44 0.21 -9.65
CA ALA A 195 -15.11 0.75 -10.82
C ALA A 195 -16.62 0.52 -10.81
N ALA A 196 -17.07 -0.66 -10.36
CA ALA A 196 -18.49 -0.92 -10.16
C ALA A 196 -19.13 0.06 -9.17
N GLN A 197 -18.43 0.41 -8.09
CA GLN A 197 -18.92 1.39 -7.11
C GLN A 197 -18.92 2.82 -7.66
N LEU A 198 -17.83 3.23 -8.33
CA LEU A 198 -17.64 4.61 -8.78
C LEU A 198 -18.50 4.96 -10.00
N TRP A 199 -18.66 4.03 -10.94
CA TRP A 199 -19.32 4.27 -12.22
C TRP A 199 -20.57 3.42 -12.46
N GLY A 200 -20.97 2.58 -11.48
CA GLY A 200 -22.16 1.74 -11.59
C GLY A 200 -22.00 0.55 -12.54
N THR A 201 -20.80 0.29 -13.05
CA THR A 201 -20.49 -0.85 -13.93
C THR A 201 -19.06 -1.32 -13.71
N GLU A 202 -18.87 -2.62 -13.82
CA GLU A 202 -17.53 -3.21 -13.92
C GLU A 202 -16.91 -2.81 -15.28
N PRO A 203 -15.56 -2.76 -15.38
CA PRO A 203 -14.88 -2.54 -16.65
C PRO A 203 -15.08 -3.72 -17.60
N ASP A 204 -14.95 -3.47 -18.91
CA ASP A 204 -14.94 -4.53 -19.93
C ASP A 204 -13.62 -5.34 -19.85
N TRP A 205 -12.52 -4.65 -19.53
CA TRP A 205 -11.20 -5.24 -19.39
C TRP A 205 -10.33 -4.45 -18.40
N VAL A 206 -9.31 -5.12 -17.90
CA VAL A 206 -8.26 -4.55 -17.05
C VAL A 206 -6.89 -4.92 -17.58
N ALA A 207 -5.89 -4.08 -17.35
CA ALA A 207 -4.55 -4.31 -17.87
C ALA A 207 -3.44 -3.85 -16.92
N LEU A 208 -2.30 -4.54 -16.99
CA LEU A 208 -1.02 -4.01 -16.53
C LEU A 208 -0.24 -3.49 -17.73
N ASP A 209 0.21 -2.24 -17.67
CA ASP A 209 1.05 -1.62 -18.68
C ASP A 209 2.48 -1.52 -18.15
N PHE A 210 3.33 -2.42 -18.63
CA PHE A 210 4.74 -2.47 -18.28
C PHE A 210 5.49 -1.41 -19.09
N VAL A 211 5.59 -0.21 -18.52
CA VAL A 211 6.06 1.01 -19.19
C VAL A 211 7.49 0.86 -19.69
N VAL A 212 8.36 0.21 -18.90
CA VAL A 212 9.78 0.01 -19.25
C VAL A 212 9.96 -0.85 -20.52
N PRO A 213 9.42 -2.07 -20.59
CA PRO A 213 9.46 -2.87 -21.81
C PRO A 213 8.48 -2.38 -22.89
N GLY A 214 7.57 -1.45 -22.58
CA GLY A 214 6.57 -0.94 -23.52
C GLY A 214 5.54 -2.00 -23.91
N LEU A 215 5.11 -2.82 -22.94
CA LEU A 215 4.21 -3.94 -23.18
C LEU A 215 2.99 -3.86 -22.27
N ARG A 216 1.79 -3.83 -22.86
CA ARG A 216 0.52 -3.97 -22.14
C ARG A 216 0.03 -5.41 -22.17
N VAL A 217 -0.33 -5.93 -21.00
CA VAL A 217 -0.98 -7.23 -20.85
C VAL A 217 -2.39 -6.98 -20.35
N GLN A 218 -3.35 -7.17 -21.25
CA GLN A 218 -4.78 -6.97 -21.01
C GLN A 218 -5.47 -8.32 -20.81
N VAL A 219 -6.44 -8.35 -19.89
CA VAL A 219 -7.34 -9.48 -19.65
C VAL A 219 -8.78 -8.99 -19.61
N ASP A 220 -9.70 -9.85 -20.04
CA ASP A 220 -11.12 -9.52 -20.03
C ASP A 220 -11.65 -9.56 -18.60
N ARG A 221 -12.73 -8.81 -18.33
CA ARG A 221 -13.38 -8.81 -17.01
C ARG A 221 -13.72 -10.21 -16.53
N SER A 222 -14.16 -11.10 -17.43
CA SER A 222 -14.51 -12.49 -17.10
C SER A 222 -13.35 -13.33 -16.55
N ASP A 223 -12.11 -12.92 -16.79
CA ASP A 223 -10.93 -13.62 -16.28
C ASP A 223 -10.51 -13.17 -14.87
N ILE A 224 -11.13 -12.11 -14.34
CA ILE A 224 -10.83 -11.55 -13.02
C ILE A 224 -11.76 -12.14 -11.96
N ASP A 225 -11.18 -12.75 -10.93
CA ASP A 225 -11.94 -13.27 -9.79
C ASP A 225 -12.01 -12.23 -8.66
N THR A 226 -13.08 -11.44 -8.66
CA THR A 226 -13.34 -10.46 -7.59
C THR A 226 -13.80 -11.11 -6.29
N GLY A 227 -14.40 -12.31 -6.35
CA GLY A 227 -14.83 -13.06 -5.17
C GLY A 227 -13.64 -13.55 -4.36
N GLN A 228 -12.67 -14.17 -5.04
CA GLN A 228 -11.43 -14.61 -4.42
C GLN A 228 -10.64 -13.43 -3.83
N ALA A 229 -10.60 -12.29 -4.51
CA ALA A 229 -9.97 -11.08 -4.00
C ALA A 229 -10.56 -10.62 -2.66
N LEU A 230 -11.89 -10.63 -2.52
CA LEU A 230 -12.56 -10.27 -1.27
C LEU A 230 -12.22 -11.23 -0.13
N VAL A 231 -12.14 -12.54 -0.42
CA VAL A 231 -11.72 -13.55 0.55
C VAL A 231 -10.29 -13.28 1.03
N GLU A 232 -9.35 -13.09 0.10
CA GLU A 232 -7.94 -12.83 0.43
C GLU A 232 -7.77 -11.57 1.29
N ILE A 233 -8.52 -10.49 1.01
CA ILE A 233 -8.45 -9.26 1.79
C ILE A 233 -8.99 -9.47 3.20
N ARG A 234 -10.10 -10.20 3.35
CA ARG A 234 -10.69 -10.50 4.67
C ARG A 234 -9.78 -11.39 5.50
N GLU A 235 -9.18 -12.42 4.91
CA GLU A 235 -8.20 -13.27 5.61
C GLU A 235 -7.01 -12.46 6.15
N VAL A 236 -6.49 -11.53 5.34
CA VAL A 236 -5.43 -10.62 5.77
C VAL A 236 -5.92 -9.67 6.88
N ALA A 237 -7.13 -9.13 6.75
CA ALA A 237 -7.73 -8.26 7.77
C ALA A 237 -7.88 -8.97 9.12
N GLU A 238 -8.41 -10.19 9.13
CA GLU A 238 -8.55 -11.02 10.33
C GLU A 238 -7.21 -11.33 10.96
N ALA A 239 -6.21 -11.68 10.15
CA ALA A 239 -4.89 -12.03 10.65
C ALA A 239 -4.15 -10.81 11.24
N ILE A 240 -4.30 -9.62 10.65
CA ILE A 240 -3.82 -8.34 11.21
C ILE A 240 -4.49 -8.06 12.55
N ARG A 241 -5.81 -8.21 12.66
CA ARG A 241 -6.56 -8.00 13.91
C ARG A 241 -6.15 -8.97 15.02
N ALA A 242 -5.84 -10.19 14.64
CA ALA A 242 -5.32 -11.21 15.54
C ALA A 242 -3.81 -11.04 15.84
N GLU A 243 -3.20 -9.92 15.42
CA GLU A 243 -1.80 -9.55 15.62
C GLU A 243 -0.78 -10.63 15.15
N ARG A 244 -1.12 -11.35 14.07
CA ARG A 244 -0.27 -12.42 13.54
C ARG A 244 0.82 -11.84 12.64
N PHE A 245 1.96 -11.48 13.22
CA PHE A 245 3.06 -10.83 12.50
C PHE A 245 4.33 -11.68 12.40
N ASP A 246 4.19 -13.00 12.34
CA ASP A 246 5.33 -13.89 12.19
C ASP A 246 6.12 -13.58 10.91
N PRO A 247 7.46 -13.65 10.93
CA PRO A 247 8.24 -13.45 9.73
C PRO A 247 8.03 -14.59 8.72
N THR A 248 8.06 -14.25 7.43
CA THR A 248 8.08 -15.22 6.33
C THR A 248 9.45 -15.18 5.65
N PRO A 249 10.43 -16.02 6.04
CA PRO A 249 11.75 -16.04 5.41
C PRO A 249 11.65 -16.42 3.94
N THR A 250 12.25 -15.62 3.07
CA THR A 250 12.33 -15.87 1.63
C THR A 250 13.74 -15.57 1.13
N ALA A 251 14.04 -15.99 -0.11
CA ALA A 251 15.29 -15.60 -0.78
C ALA A 251 15.46 -14.08 -0.92
N LEU A 252 14.39 -13.29 -0.78
CA LEU A 252 14.42 -11.84 -0.89
C LEU A 252 14.80 -11.11 0.42
N CYS A 253 14.84 -11.82 1.56
CA CYS A 253 15.16 -11.23 2.85
C CYS A 253 16.51 -10.47 2.92
N PRO A 254 17.57 -10.83 2.17
CA PRO A 254 18.80 -10.03 2.11
C PRO A 254 18.60 -8.59 1.65
N TRP A 255 17.53 -8.30 0.90
CA TRP A 255 17.19 -6.97 0.39
C TRP A 255 16.03 -6.32 1.15
N CYS A 256 15.63 -6.85 2.31
CA CYS A 256 14.61 -6.22 3.15
C CYS A 256 15.19 -5.02 3.90
N ASP A 257 14.53 -3.86 3.82
CA ASP A 257 14.95 -2.62 4.50
C ASP A 257 15.13 -2.80 6.02
N TRP A 258 14.30 -3.66 6.62
CA TRP A 258 14.32 -3.94 8.06
C TRP A 258 15.11 -5.20 8.43
N ARG A 259 15.99 -5.69 7.54
CA ARG A 259 16.81 -6.88 7.81
C ARG A 259 17.58 -6.77 9.13
N ALA A 260 18.12 -5.58 9.43
CA ALA A 260 18.88 -5.35 10.66
C ALA A 260 18.05 -5.54 11.93
N ALA A 261 16.75 -5.23 11.90
CA ALA A 261 15.83 -5.41 13.03
C ALA A 261 15.12 -6.77 13.04
N CYS A 262 15.34 -7.61 12.02
CA CYS A 262 14.60 -8.85 11.83
C CYS A 262 15.16 -9.99 12.71
N PRO A 263 14.32 -10.67 13.53
CA PRO A 263 14.75 -11.74 14.42
C PRO A 263 15.25 -12.99 13.68
N VAL A 264 14.99 -13.13 12.37
CA VAL A 264 15.53 -14.22 11.54
C VAL A 264 17.04 -14.10 11.35
N PHE A 265 17.61 -12.89 11.41
CA PHE A 265 19.03 -12.63 11.12
C PHE A 265 19.86 -12.27 12.35
N GLN A 266 19.21 -11.93 13.47
CA GLN A 266 19.88 -11.77 14.75
C GLN A 266 19.92 -13.15 15.41
N GLY A 267 21.11 -13.76 15.50
CA GLY A 267 21.34 -15.13 15.98
C GLY A 267 21.05 -15.37 17.47
N GLU A 268 20.53 -14.37 18.18
CA GLU A 268 19.92 -14.51 19.49
C GLU A 268 18.44 -14.15 19.30
N GLY A 269 17.53 -14.91 19.90
CA GLY A 269 16.09 -14.68 19.80
C GLY A 269 15.71 -13.20 19.99
N PRO A 270 14.50 -12.79 19.58
CA PRO A 270 14.13 -11.39 19.35
C PRO A 270 14.70 -10.49 20.43
N ASP A 271 15.36 -9.38 20.06
CA ASP A 271 15.81 -8.35 21.00
C ASP A 271 14.61 -7.91 21.82
N VAL A 272 14.44 -8.56 22.97
CA VAL A 272 13.24 -8.47 23.79
C VAL A 272 13.09 -7.03 24.26
N THR A 273 14.23 -6.33 24.40
CA THR A 273 14.29 -4.93 24.79
C THR A 273 13.84 -4.03 23.65
N GLY A 274 14.39 -4.22 22.44
CA GLY A 274 13.97 -3.48 21.24
C GLY A 274 12.49 -3.68 20.93
N VAL A 275 12.01 -4.92 20.93
CA VAL A 275 10.60 -5.27 20.72
C VAL A 275 9.72 -4.68 21.84
N ALA A 276 10.13 -4.75 23.11
CA ALA A 276 9.38 -4.16 24.22
C ALA A 276 9.36 -2.63 24.14
N VAL A 277 10.44 -1.98 23.70
CA VAL A 277 10.49 -0.52 23.52
C VAL A 277 9.55 -0.09 22.41
N VAL A 278 9.54 -0.79 21.27
CA VAL A 278 8.62 -0.52 20.16
C VAL A 278 7.17 -0.74 20.59
N GLU A 279 6.88 -1.84 21.28
CA GLU A 279 5.54 -2.12 21.80
C GLU A 279 5.10 -1.09 22.85
N LEU A 280 6.00 -0.67 23.74
CA LEU A 280 5.73 0.38 24.72
C LEU A 280 5.44 1.73 24.05
N GLN A 281 6.17 2.08 23.00
CA GLN A 281 5.90 3.28 22.20
C GLN A 281 4.54 3.19 21.49
N ARG A 282 4.17 2.01 20.95
CA ARG A 282 2.85 1.77 20.35
C ARG A 282 1.73 1.94 21.37
N LEU A 283 1.82 1.29 22.53
CA LEU A 283 0.82 1.38 23.60
C LEU A 283 0.66 2.83 24.10
N ARG A 284 1.76 3.59 24.19
CA ARG A 284 1.70 5.02 24.53
C ARG A 284 0.96 5.83 23.46
N ARG A 285 1.33 5.68 22.18
CA ARG A 285 0.66 6.36 21.06
C ARG A 285 -0.82 6.00 20.98
N ARG A 286 -1.17 4.72 21.18
CA ARG A 286 -2.57 4.27 21.25
C ARG A 286 -3.30 4.92 22.42
N SER A 287 -2.72 4.88 23.62
CA SER A 287 -3.29 5.54 24.81
C SER A 287 -3.50 7.03 24.61
N GLU A 288 -2.57 7.73 23.94
CA GLU A 288 -2.70 9.16 23.61
C GLU A 288 -3.88 9.40 22.65
N ARG A 289 -4.03 8.58 21.61
CA ARG A 289 -5.17 8.66 20.68
C ARG A 289 -6.50 8.36 21.37
N ASP A 290 -6.54 7.32 22.20
CA ASP A 290 -7.73 6.91 22.93
C ASP A 290 -8.13 8.02 23.92
N GLN A 291 -7.18 8.62 24.63
CA GLN A 291 -7.43 9.77 25.51
C GLN A 291 -7.94 10.99 24.73
N ALA A 292 -7.36 11.30 23.57
CA ALA A 292 -7.84 12.38 22.72
C ALA A 292 -9.29 12.12 22.25
N ARG A 293 -9.62 10.88 21.91
CA ARG A 293 -10.97 10.48 21.51
C ARG A 293 -11.96 10.55 22.67
N ILE A 294 -11.58 10.10 23.85
CA ILE A 294 -12.39 10.23 25.08
C ILE A 294 -12.69 11.70 25.33
N ALA A 295 -11.68 12.58 25.30
CA ALA A 295 -11.87 14.02 25.52
C ALA A 295 -12.84 14.65 24.50
N GLN A 296 -12.77 14.25 23.23
CA GLN A 296 -13.72 14.68 22.20
C GLN A 296 -15.15 14.21 22.50
N LEU A 297 -15.32 12.95 22.92
CA LEU A 297 -16.62 12.39 23.24
C LEU A 297 -17.22 13.02 24.50
N GLU A 298 -16.41 13.27 25.52
CA GLU A 298 -16.83 14.02 26.71
C GLU A 298 -17.27 15.44 26.37
N GLN A 299 -16.55 16.12 25.47
CA GLN A 299 -16.97 17.44 24.99
C GLN A 299 -18.32 17.37 24.27
N LEU A 300 -18.50 16.38 23.39
CA LEU A 300 -19.77 16.16 22.70
C LEU A 300 -20.93 15.92 23.68
N VAL A 301 -20.67 15.17 24.76
CA VAL A 301 -21.65 14.94 25.84
C VAL A 301 -21.99 16.26 26.54
N ARG A 302 -20.98 17.06 26.94
CA ARG A 302 -21.20 18.37 27.58
C ARG A 302 -21.99 19.32 26.69
N ASP A 303 -21.64 19.39 25.41
CA ASP A 303 -22.33 20.25 24.42
C ASP A 303 -23.81 19.84 24.25
N ARG A 304 -24.13 18.57 24.44
CA ARG A 304 -25.48 18.02 24.22
C ARG A 304 -26.35 18.00 25.47
N LEU A 305 -25.77 17.72 26.63
CA LEU A 305 -26.49 17.45 27.89
C LEU A 305 -26.29 18.54 28.96
N GLY A 306 -25.41 19.51 28.73
CA GLY A 306 -25.05 20.57 29.68
C GLY A 306 -23.71 20.33 30.35
N GLU A 307 -23.07 21.39 30.84
CA GLU A 307 -21.70 21.36 31.38
C GLU A 307 -21.54 20.44 32.60
N ASP A 308 -22.61 20.22 33.36
CA ASP A 308 -22.62 19.37 34.57
C ASP A 308 -22.94 17.88 34.27
N ALA A 309 -23.09 17.49 32.99
CA ALA A 309 -23.43 16.13 32.63
C ALA A 309 -22.27 15.16 32.91
N THR A 310 -22.52 14.17 33.77
CA THR A 310 -21.59 13.07 34.07
C THR A 310 -22.07 11.79 33.38
N VAL A 311 -21.16 11.09 32.68
CA VAL A 311 -21.42 9.77 32.08
C VAL A 311 -20.69 8.75 32.93
N GLU A 312 -21.43 7.98 33.72
CA GLU A 312 -20.87 6.80 34.39
C GLU A 312 -20.81 5.65 33.38
N ILE A 313 -19.59 5.25 33.01
CA ILE A 313 -19.33 4.05 32.20
C ILE A 313 -18.90 2.96 33.19
N ALA A 314 -19.68 1.88 33.27
CA ALA A 314 -19.46 0.74 34.16
C ALA A 314 -18.27 -0.14 33.72
#